data_AF-A0A7Z9PQ04-F1
#
_entry.id   AF-A0A7Z9PQ04-F1
#
_cell.length_a   1.000
_cell.length_b   1.000
_cell.length_c   1.000
_cell.angle_alpha   90.00
_cell.angle_beta   90.00
_cell.angle_gamma   90.00
#
_symmetry.space_group_name_H-M   'P 1'
#
loop_
_entity.id
_entity.type
_entity.pdbx_description
1 polymer ?
#
loop_
_entity_poly.entity_id
_entity_poly.type
_entity_poly.pdbx_seq_one_letter_code
_entity_poly.pdbx_strand_id
1 'polypeptide(L)'
;AEHKERPFFNDLVAFMTSGPVVVQVLEGEGAILKNRELMGATNPKEAEAGTIRADFASSIDANAVHGSDSAASAEREVAYFFNDNENLPARLRLLFQGCPAGCP
;
A
#
# COMPACT_ATOMS: atom_id res chain seq x y z
N ALA A 1 11.84 11.83 2.32
CA ALA A 1 11.53 10.63 1.52
C ALA A 1 12.19 9.44 2.21
N GLU A 2 11.40 8.51 2.74
CA GLU A 2 11.86 7.50 3.72
C GLU A 2 12.79 6.42 3.14
N HIS A 3 12.84 6.26 1.82
CA HIS A 3 13.60 5.18 1.17
C HIS A 3 14.69 5.64 0.22
N LYS A 4 14.87 6.95 -0.04
CA LYS A 4 15.75 7.45 -1.11
C LYS A 4 17.22 7.03 -0.97
N GLU A 5 17.69 6.77 0.24
CA GLU A 5 19.07 6.34 0.54
C GLU A 5 19.19 4.82 0.79
N ARG A 6 18.10 4.06 0.63
CA ARG A 6 18.09 2.60 0.81
C ARG A 6 18.63 1.91 -0.45
N PRO A 7 19.40 0.82 -0.32
CA PRO A 7 19.99 0.13 -1.47
C PRO A 7 18.94 -0.41 -2.46
N PHE A 8 17.74 -0.75 -1.98
CA PHE A 8 16.62 -1.25 -2.80
C PHE A 8 15.79 -0.15 -3.49
N PHE A 9 16.12 1.15 -3.33
CA PHE A 9 15.25 2.24 -3.77
C PHE A 9 14.94 2.22 -5.27
N ASN A 10 15.95 1.96 -6.10
CA ASN A 10 15.78 1.95 -7.55
C ASN A 10 14.93 0.77 -8.02
N ASP A 11 15.10 -0.40 -7.41
CA ASP A 11 14.33 -1.61 -7.72
C ASP A 11 12.86 -1.44 -7.30
N LEU A 12 12.62 -0.81 -6.14
CA LEU A 12 11.29 -0.43 -5.67
C LEU A 12 10.61 0.54 -6.67
N VAL A 13 11.30 1.58 -7.13
CA VAL A 13 10.75 2.52 -8.13
C VAL A 13 10.44 1.81 -9.45
N ALA A 14 11.33 0.93 -9.93
CA ALA A 14 11.11 0.15 -11.15
C ALA A 14 9.89 -0.79 -11.01
N PHE A 15 9.73 -1.44 -9.85
CA PHE A 15 8.58 -2.30 -9.58
C PHE A 15 7.26 -1.49 -9.51
N MET A 16 7.22 -0.42 -8.71
CA MET A 16 6.05 0.45 -8.53
C MET A 16 5.57 1.12 -9.84
N THR A 17 6.43 1.23 -10.85
CA THR A 17 6.13 1.82 -12.16
C THR A 17 5.98 0.80 -13.30
N SER A 18 6.09 -0.50 -13.00
CA SER A 18 6.00 -1.58 -14.00
C SER A 18 4.58 -1.86 -14.52
N GLY A 19 3.55 -1.32 -13.85
CA GLY A 19 2.15 -1.49 -14.22
C GLY A 19 1.22 -0.51 -13.50
N PRO A 20 -0.08 -0.52 -13.81
CA PRO A 20 -1.07 0.34 -13.16
C PRO A 20 -1.29 -0.06 -11.69
N VAL A 21 -1.55 0.95 -10.84
CA VAL A 21 -1.90 0.77 -9.42
C VAL A 21 -3.26 1.40 -9.12
N VAL A 22 -3.93 0.92 -8.08
CA VAL A 22 -5.16 1.51 -7.56
C VAL A 22 -4.85 2.29 -6.28
N VAL A 23 -5.23 3.56 -6.26
CA VAL A 23 -5.15 4.46 -5.10
C VAL A 23 -6.57 4.77 -4.62
N GLN A 24 -6.84 4.78 -3.31
CA GLN A 24 -8.16 5.10 -2.72
C GLN A 24 -8.00 5.96 -1.41
N VAL A 25 -9.02 6.57 -0.75
CA VAL A 25 -8.91 7.58 0.39
C VAL A 25 -9.72 7.33 1.71
N LEU A 26 -9.06 7.02 2.86
CA LEU A 26 -9.65 6.42 4.12
C LEU A 26 -10.47 7.32 4.98
N GLU A 27 -11.39 6.62 5.67
CA GLU A 27 -11.99 7.06 6.90
C GLU A 27 -12.48 5.86 7.73
N GLY A 28 -12.42 5.99 9.06
CA GLY A 28 -12.83 4.98 10.02
C GLY A 28 -12.01 5.09 11.31
N GLU A 29 -12.63 4.78 12.45
CA GLU A 29 -11.92 4.74 13.73
C GLU A 29 -10.80 3.69 13.68
N GLY A 30 -9.56 4.11 13.96
CA GLY A 30 -8.39 3.23 13.92
C GLY A 30 -8.02 2.72 12.52
N ALA A 31 -8.48 3.37 11.44
CA ALA A 31 -8.38 2.83 10.08
C ALA A 31 -6.95 2.49 9.61
N ILE A 32 -5.93 3.22 10.08
CA ILE A 32 -4.52 2.93 9.77
C ILE A 32 -4.11 1.59 10.38
N LEU A 33 -4.40 1.37 11.67
CA LEU A 33 -4.09 0.12 12.36
C LEU A 33 -4.88 -1.05 11.74
N LYS A 34 -6.19 -0.89 11.57
CA LYS A 34 -7.08 -1.91 10.97
C LYS A 34 -6.66 -2.29 9.55
N ASN A 35 -6.21 -1.32 8.74
CA ASN A 35 -5.63 -1.61 7.43
C ASN A 35 -4.32 -2.41 7.56
N ARG A 36 -3.41 -2.01 8.46
CA ARG A 36 -2.15 -2.75 8.66
C ARG A 36 -2.36 -4.18 9.17
N GLU A 37 -3.37 -4.40 10.01
CA GLU A 37 -3.82 -5.74 10.43
C GLU A 37 -4.34 -6.55 9.23
N LEU A 38 -5.22 -5.96 8.41
CA LEU A 38 -5.75 -6.60 7.19
C LEU A 38 -4.67 -6.91 6.14
N MET A 39 -3.68 -6.03 5.97
CA MET A 39 -2.57 -6.23 5.04
C MET A 39 -1.62 -7.34 5.49
N GLY A 40 -1.41 -7.52 6.80
CA GLY A 40 -0.41 -8.42 7.35
C GLY A 40 1.02 -7.86 7.33
N ALA A 41 1.97 -8.64 7.85
CA ALA A 41 3.38 -8.25 7.96
C ALA A 41 4.01 -7.93 6.59
N THR A 42 4.93 -6.96 6.55
CA THR A 42 5.56 -6.48 5.29
C THR A 42 6.31 -7.58 4.54
N ASN A 43 6.89 -8.54 5.26
CA ASN A 43 7.38 -9.79 4.70
C ASN A 43 6.23 -10.80 4.68
N PRO A 44 5.76 -11.29 3.51
CA PRO A 44 4.67 -12.27 3.42
C PRO A 44 4.92 -13.56 4.22
N LYS A 45 6.18 -13.95 4.42
CA LYS A 45 6.56 -15.13 5.22
C LYS A 45 6.31 -14.98 6.72
N GLU A 46 6.05 -13.76 7.17
CA GLU A 46 5.74 -13.39 8.56
C GLU A 46 4.27 -12.91 8.69
N ALA A 47 3.49 -12.99 7.60
CA ALA A 47 2.10 -12.56 7.58
C ALA A 47 1.16 -13.71 7.99
N GLU A 48 0.22 -13.42 8.89
CA GLU A 48 -0.78 -14.39 9.35
C GLU A 48 -1.73 -14.79 8.21
N ALA A 49 -2.16 -16.06 8.20
CA ALA A 49 -3.05 -16.60 7.17
C ALA A 49 -4.39 -15.83 7.10
N GLY A 50 -4.88 -15.53 5.89
CA GLY A 50 -6.07 -14.70 5.71
C GLY A 50 -5.81 -13.19 5.71
N THR A 51 -4.55 -12.76 5.81
CA THR A 51 -4.14 -11.38 5.51
C THR A 51 -3.80 -11.22 4.03
N ILE A 52 -3.94 -10.00 3.48
CA ILE A 52 -3.72 -9.75 2.05
C ILE A 52 -2.32 -10.21 1.60
N ARG A 53 -1.29 -10.02 2.44
CA ARG A 53 0.07 -10.44 2.11
C ARG A 53 0.29 -11.95 2.23
N ALA A 54 -0.37 -12.65 3.15
CA ALA A 54 -0.29 -14.11 3.20
C ALA A 54 -0.95 -14.74 1.95
N ASP A 55 -2.06 -14.17 1.50
CA ASP A 55 -2.91 -14.77 0.47
C ASP A 55 -2.50 -14.37 -0.97
N PHE A 56 -1.95 -13.16 -1.18
CA PHE A 56 -1.75 -12.59 -2.53
C PHE A 56 -0.33 -12.07 -2.85
N ALA A 57 0.59 -12.01 -1.89
CA ALA A 57 1.95 -11.53 -2.17
C ALA A 57 2.86 -12.61 -2.79
N SER A 58 3.76 -12.19 -3.67
CA SER A 58 4.76 -13.09 -4.28
C SER A 58 6.11 -13.08 -3.54
N SER A 59 6.53 -11.93 -3.01
CA SER A 59 7.78 -11.76 -2.28
C SER A 59 7.73 -10.54 -1.36
N ILE A 60 8.82 -10.26 -0.63
CA ILE A 60 8.95 -9.02 0.16
C ILE A 60 8.99 -7.76 -0.74
N ASP A 61 9.55 -7.89 -1.95
CA ASP A 61 9.67 -6.80 -2.93
C ASP A 61 8.38 -6.62 -3.75
N ALA A 62 7.59 -7.69 -3.88
CA ALA A 62 6.29 -7.73 -4.55
C ALA A 62 5.18 -8.16 -3.57
N ASN A 63 4.94 -7.32 -2.56
CA ASN A 63 4.09 -7.63 -1.39
C ASN A 63 2.62 -7.16 -1.51
N ALA A 64 2.10 -7.09 -2.74
CA ALA A 64 0.71 -6.81 -3.14
C ALA A 64 0.06 -5.47 -2.73
N VAL A 65 0.38 -4.91 -1.57
CA VAL A 65 -0.33 -3.74 -1.00
C VAL A 65 0.57 -2.80 -0.22
N HIS A 66 0.32 -1.50 -0.40
CA HIS A 66 0.87 -0.43 0.43
C HIS A 66 -0.20 0.17 1.34
N GLY A 67 0.23 0.63 2.52
CA GLY A 67 -0.59 1.42 3.41
C GLY A 67 0.28 2.14 4.43
N SER A 68 -0.08 3.39 4.70
CA SER A 68 0.65 4.31 5.55
C SER A 68 0.88 3.75 6.96
N ASP A 69 2.02 4.08 7.56
CA ASP A 69 2.42 3.58 8.88
C ASP A 69 1.84 4.37 10.07
N SER A 70 1.41 5.61 9.82
CA SER A 70 1.07 6.61 10.83
C SER A 70 0.15 7.69 10.24
N ALA A 71 -0.51 8.49 11.09
CA ALA A 71 -1.37 9.58 10.63
C ALA A 71 -0.60 10.61 9.78
N ALA A 72 0.65 10.89 10.16
CA ALA A 72 1.50 11.84 9.46
C ALA A 72 1.97 11.33 8.09
N SER A 73 2.25 10.03 7.92
CA SER A 73 2.51 9.47 6.57
C SER A 73 1.23 9.43 5.74
N ALA A 74 0.09 9.07 6.34
CA ALA A 74 -1.20 9.02 5.65
C ALA A 74 -1.65 10.38 5.10
N GLU A 75 -1.40 11.48 5.82
CA GLU A 75 -1.65 12.85 5.37
C GLU A 75 -0.76 13.21 4.16
N ARG A 76 0.56 12.96 4.27
CA ARG A 76 1.52 13.21 3.17
C ARG A 76 1.22 12.39 1.92
N GLU A 77 0.89 11.11 2.08
CA GLU A 77 0.60 10.19 0.97
C GLU A 77 -0.69 10.59 0.24
N VAL A 78 -1.74 11.00 0.96
CA VAL A 78 -2.96 11.52 0.34
C VAL A 78 -2.68 12.79 -0.46
N ALA A 79 -2.02 13.78 0.14
CA ALA A 79 -1.69 15.03 -0.56
C ALA A 79 -0.68 14.86 -1.72
N TYR A 80 0.00 13.70 -1.80
CA TYR A 80 0.88 13.36 -2.92
C TYR A 80 0.10 12.78 -4.11
N PHE A 81 -0.89 11.93 -3.86
CA PHE A 81 -1.66 11.26 -4.92
C PHE A 81 -2.93 11.99 -5.33
N PHE A 82 -3.54 12.75 -4.43
CA PHE A 82 -4.82 13.41 -4.65
C PHE A 82 -4.75 14.92 -4.45
N ASN A 83 -5.40 15.67 -5.34
CA ASN A 83 -5.55 17.11 -5.20
C ASN A 83 -6.82 17.46 -4.42
N ASP A 84 -6.83 18.61 -3.72
CA ASP A 84 -8.00 19.11 -2.95
C ASP A 84 -9.30 19.25 -3.78
N ASN A 85 -9.17 19.34 -5.12
CA ASN A 85 -10.29 19.46 -6.06
C ASN A 85 -10.76 18.13 -6.64
N GLU A 86 -10.07 17.01 -6.37
CA GLU A 86 -10.64 15.71 -6.65
C GLU A 86 -11.77 15.47 -5.67
N ASN A 87 -12.98 15.28 -6.22
CA ASN A 87 -14.22 15.22 -5.46
C ASN A 87 -14.33 13.85 -4.79
N LEU A 88 -13.47 13.62 -3.81
CA LEU A 88 -13.35 12.42 -3.02
C LEU A 88 -14.60 12.34 -2.12
N PRO A 89 -15.58 11.47 -2.41
CA PRO A 89 -16.67 11.25 -1.47
C PRO A 89 -16.05 10.77 -0.17
N ALA A 90 -16.43 11.36 0.96
CA ALA A 90 -15.88 11.00 2.25
C ALA A 90 -16.03 9.48 2.49
N ARG A 91 -14.89 8.76 2.59
CA ARG A 91 -14.62 7.36 3.06
C ARG A 91 -13.90 6.41 2.04
N LEU A 92 -12.88 5.67 2.58
CA LEU A 92 -12.16 4.44 2.10
C LEU A 92 -10.78 4.49 1.33
N ARG A 93 -9.61 4.27 2.02
CA ARG A 93 -8.15 4.21 1.55
C ARG A 93 -7.71 2.78 1.46
N LEU A 94 -6.64 2.65 0.70
CA LEU A 94 -5.53 1.72 0.67
C LEU A 94 -4.65 2.25 -0.50
N LEU A 95 -3.51 1.62 -0.73
CA LEU A 95 -2.95 1.53 -2.09
C LEU A 95 -2.95 0.05 -2.46
N PHE A 96 -3.87 -0.33 -3.34
CA PHE A 96 -3.94 -1.69 -3.86
C PHE A 96 -3.09 -1.74 -5.13
N GLN A 97 -1.94 -2.40 -5.10
CA GLN A 97 -1.24 -2.65 -6.34
C GLN A 97 -2.05 -3.70 -7.11
N GLY A 98 -2.30 -3.47 -8.40
CA GLY A 98 -2.88 -4.51 -9.23
C GLY A 98 -1.95 -5.72 -9.22
N CYS A 99 -2.49 -6.93 -9.03
CA CYS A 99 -1.65 -8.12 -9.11
C CYS A 99 -0.97 -8.16 -10.49
N PRO A 100 0.35 -8.42 -10.57
CA PRO A 100 1.00 -8.63 -11.86
C PRO A 100 0.28 -9.75 -12.61
N ALA A 101 0.14 -9.60 -13.94
CA ALA A 101 -0.68 -10.48 -14.77
C ALA A 101 -0.32 -11.96 -14.55
N GLY A 102 -1.22 -12.71 -13.90
CA GLY A 102 -0.95 -14.10 -13.51
C GLY A 102 -1.50 -14.55 -12.14
N CYS A 103 -2.10 -13.67 -11.31
CA CYS A 103 -2.98 -14.15 -10.24
C CYS A 103 -4.12 -15.00 -10.84
N PRO A 104 -4.51 -16.11 -10.18
CA PRO A 104 -5.70 -16.88 -10.54
C PRO A 104 -7.00 -16.12 -10.26
#